data_AF-A0A959F205-F1
#
_entry.id   AF-A0A959F205-F1
#
_cell.length_a   1.000
_cell.length_b   1.000
_cell.length_c   1.000
_cell.angle_alpha   90.00
_cell.angle_beta   90.00
_cell.angle_gamma   90.00
#
_symmetry.space_group_name_H-M   'P 1'
#
loop_
_entity.id
_entity.type
_entity.pdbx_description
1 polymer ?
#
loop_
_entity_poly.entity_id
_entity_poly.type
_entity_poly.pdbx_seq_one_letter_code
_entity_poly.pdbx_strand_id
1 'polypeptide(L)'
;MQYRQEYSFKGNTLTTILVFVLVFAGIYFVAKGVFWFLSLLAPVLLIAALIIDYRVALNYGKWLIQLTRNNLLAGLGAILLSVLGYPIVFALLLGKALFNRKLRQLKQDEQLRREGELIDFEEVDSRQHRVELPPLREREAEKEKGDSEYDDLFK
;
A
#
# COMPACT_ATOMS: atom_id res chain seq x y z
N MET A 1 -5.26 52.76 7.35
CA MET A 1 -5.21 52.74 5.88
C MET A 1 -3.94 52.00 5.48
N GLN A 2 -4.05 50.84 4.82
CA GLN A 2 -2.90 50.00 4.46
C GLN A 2 -2.48 50.31 3.01
N TYR A 3 -1.24 50.73 2.81
CA TYR A 3 -0.67 50.93 1.48
C TYR A 3 -0.47 49.57 0.81
N ARG A 4 -1.27 49.29 -0.22
CA ARG A 4 -1.07 48.15 -1.13
C ARG A 4 0.18 48.46 -1.96
N GLN A 5 1.31 47.83 -1.66
CA GLN A 5 2.46 47.85 -2.55
C GLN A 5 2.09 47.07 -3.82
N GLU A 6 1.77 47.80 -4.89
CA GLU A 6 1.73 47.23 -6.23
C GLU A 6 3.16 47.01 -6.70
N TYR A 7 3.61 45.75 -6.70
CA TYR A 7 4.82 45.35 -7.40
C TYR A 7 4.59 45.54 -8.91
N SER A 8 4.84 46.76 -9.38
CA SER A 8 4.91 47.08 -10.81
C SER A 8 6.19 46.48 -11.36
N PHE A 9 6.10 45.28 -11.92
CA PHE A 9 7.18 44.67 -12.70
C PHE A 9 7.40 45.52 -13.96
N LYS A 10 8.20 46.59 -13.86
CA LYS A 10 8.69 47.36 -15.02
C LYS A 10 9.81 46.59 -15.71
N GLY A 11 9.50 45.40 -16.21
CA GLY A 11 10.36 44.67 -17.14
C GLY A 11 9.91 44.97 -18.56
N ASN A 12 10.84 45.34 -19.45
CA ASN A 12 10.55 45.35 -20.89
C ASN A 12 10.03 43.96 -21.27
N THR A 13 8.99 43.88 -22.12
CA THR A 13 8.40 42.60 -22.57
C THR A 13 9.48 41.61 -23.03
N LEU A 14 10.52 42.13 -23.70
CA LEU A 14 11.67 41.37 -24.15
C LEU A 14 12.48 40.75 -22.99
N THR A 15 12.69 41.49 -21.90
CA THR A 15 13.38 40.98 -20.70
C THR A 15 12.55 39.90 -20.01
N THR A 16 11.22 40.07 -19.92
CA THR A 16 10.33 39.05 -19.34
C THR A 16 10.34 37.76 -20.16
N ILE A 17 10.27 37.86 -21.49
CA ILE A 17 10.39 36.71 -22.40
C ILE A 17 11.76 36.05 -22.23
N LEU A 18 12.84 36.81 -22.19
CA LEU A 18 14.20 36.28 -22.04
C LEU A 18 14.37 35.50 -20.73
N VAL A 19 13.89 36.05 -19.61
CA VAL A 19 13.93 35.36 -18.31
C VAL A 19 13.11 34.08 -18.35
N PHE A 20 11.92 34.11 -18.97
CA PHE A 20 11.09 32.92 -19.12
C PHE A 20 11.79 31.83 -19.94
N VAL A 21 12.41 32.20 -21.08
CA VAL A 21 13.20 31.28 -21.89
C VAL A 21 14.35 30.67 -21.10
N LEU A 22 15.09 31.47 -20.31
CA LEU A 22 16.18 30.97 -19.47
C LEU A 22 15.69 30.01 -18.38
N VAL A 23 14.56 30.30 -17.73
CA VAL A 23 13.97 29.41 -16.72
C VAL A 23 13.56 28.07 -17.35
N PHE A 24 12.87 28.11 -18.48
CA PHE A 24 12.45 26.88 -19.19
C PHE A 24 13.65 26.10 -19.73
N ALA A 25 14.69 26.78 -20.22
CA ALA A 25 15.94 26.14 -20.61
C ALA A 25 16.60 25.46 -19.41
N GLY A 26 16.66 26.13 -18.25
CA GLY A 26 17.16 25.54 -17.01
C GLY A 26 16.39 24.27 -16.60
N ILE A 27 15.05 24.34 -16.57
CA ILE A 27 14.19 23.19 -16.28
C ILE A 27 14.42 22.07 -17.31
N TYR A 28 14.55 22.40 -18.60
CA TYR A 28 14.82 21.42 -19.64
C TYR A 28 16.14 20.67 -19.40
N PHE A 29 17.22 21.36 -19.04
CA PHE A 29 18.50 20.70 -18.74
C PHE A 29 18.41 19.79 -17.53
N VAL A 30 17.74 20.23 -16.45
CA VAL A 30 17.51 19.41 -15.26
C VAL A 30 16.67 18.19 -15.61
N ALA A 31 15.54 18.39 -16.29
CA ALA A 31 14.65 17.32 -16.71
C ALA A 31 15.38 16.33 -17.63
N LYS A 32 16.20 16.80 -18.58
CA LYS A 32 17.02 15.96 -19.45
C LYS A 32 18.03 15.13 -18.64
N GLY A 33 18.69 15.74 -17.65
CA GLY A 33 19.62 15.03 -16.77
C GLY A 33 18.94 13.93 -15.96
N VAL A 34 17.81 14.26 -15.31
CA VAL A 34 16.99 13.30 -14.57
C VAL A 34 16.49 12.19 -15.50
N PHE A 35 15.97 12.54 -16.68
CA PHE A 35 15.47 11.57 -17.65
C PHE A 35 16.58 10.64 -18.14
N TRP A 36 17.77 11.16 -18.42
CA TRP A 36 18.93 10.37 -18.82
C TRP A 36 19.35 9.39 -17.71
N PHE A 37 19.42 9.86 -16.47
CA PHE A 37 19.75 9.01 -15.32
C PHE A 37 18.69 7.93 -15.07
N LEU A 38 17.41 8.30 -15.09
CA LEU A 38 16.30 7.34 -14.98
C LEU A 38 16.34 6.34 -16.14
N SER A 39 16.69 6.78 -17.37
CA SER A 39 16.76 5.89 -18.54
C SER A 39 17.81 4.80 -18.35
N LEU A 40 18.96 5.17 -17.78
CA LEU A 40 20.01 4.21 -17.42
C LEU A 40 19.53 3.20 -16.39
N LEU A 41 18.77 3.64 -15.38
CA LEU A 41 18.22 2.79 -14.33
C LEU A 41 16.94 2.04 -14.74
N ALA A 42 16.25 2.49 -15.77
CA ALA A 42 14.96 1.99 -16.22
C ALA A 42 14.89 0.45 -16.33
N PRO A 43 15.84 -0.27 -16.97
CA PRO A 43 15.77 -1.73 -17.01
C PRO A 43 15.78 -2.35 -15.61
N VAL A 44 16.60 -1.83 -14.69
CA VAL A 44 16.66 -2.28 -13.31
C VAL A 44 15.36 -1.95 -12.57
N LEU A 45 14.80 -0.75 -12.77
CA LEU A 45 13.53 -0.33 -12.16
C LEU A 45 12.37 -1.23 -12.60
N LEU A 46 12.32 -1.59 -13.88
CA LEU A 46 11.29 -2.48 -14.42
C LEU A 46 11.41 -3.89 -13.82
N ILE A 47 12.63 -4.45 -13.80
CA ILE A 47 12.88 -5.78 -13.22
C ILE A 47 12.53 -5.77 -11.73
N ALA A 48 12.94 -4.75 -10.98
CA ALA A 48 12.62 -4.62 -9.57
C ALA A 48 11.10 -4.55 -9.35
N ALA A 49 10.36 -3.78 -10.16
CA ALA A 49 8.91 -3.70 -10.07
C ALA A 49 8.24 -5.06 -10.32
N LEU A 50 8.74 -5.83 -11.30
CA LEU A 50 8.26 -7.17 -11.60
C LEU A 50 8.53 -8.16 -10.45
N ILE A 51 9.70 -8.10 -9.84
CA ILE A 51 10.05 -8.96 -8.70
C ILE A 51 9.20 -8.63 -7.47
N ILE A 52 8.95 -7.35 -7.19
CA ILE A 52 8.19 -6.93 -5.99
C ILE A 52 6.70 -7.24 -6.14
N ASP A 53 6.08 -6.83 -7.25
CA ASP A 53 4.68 -7.13 -7.55
C ASP A 53 4.42 -7.05 -9.05
N TYR A 54 4.64 -8.17 -9.76
CA TYR A 54 4.41 -8.29 -11.20
C TYR A 54 3.00 -7.90 -11.64
N ARG A 55 2.00 -7.97 -10.73
CA ARG A 55 0.62 -7.58 -11.02
C ARG A 55 0.51 -6.09 -11.33
N VAL A 56 1.41 -5.25 -10.79
CA VAL A 56 1.42 -3.82 -11.07
C VAL A 56 1.71 -3.54 -12.54
N ALA A 57 2.74 -4.19 -13.08
CA ALA A 57 3.08 -4.07 -14.50
C ALA A 57 2.00 -4.66 -15.41
N LEU A 58 1.46 -5.84 -15.06
CA LEU A 58 0.37 -6.46 -15.82
C LEU A 58 -0.91 -5.62 -15.82
N ASN A 59 -1.30 -5.08 -14.66
CA ASN A 59 -2.50 -4.25 -14.54
C ASN A 59 -2.33 -2.93 -15.31
N TYR A 60 -1.12 -2.37 -15.35
CA TYR A 60 -0.83 -1.20 -16.17
C TYR A 60 -0.96 -1.52 -17.67
N GLY A 61 -0.38 -2.63 -18.14
CA GLY A 61 -0.53 -3.09 -19.53
C GLY A 61 -1.99 -3.37 -19.90
N LYS A 62 -2.74 -4.04 -19.02
CA LYS A 62 -4.20 -4.27 -19.20
C LYS A 62 -4.95 -2.95 -19.30
N TRP A 63 -4.63 -1.97 -18.45
CA TRP A 63 -5.23 -0.64 -18.49
C TRP A 63 -4.95 0.07 -19.82
N LEU A 64 -3.73 -0.01 -20.37
CA LEU A 64 -3.41 0.55 -21.69
C LEU A 64 -4.24 -0.09 -22.81
N ILE A 65 -4.37 -1.42 -22.81
CA ILE A 65 -5.17 -2.15 -23.80
C ILE A 65 -6.65 -1.75 -23.67
N GLN A 66 -7.17 -1.69 -22.44
CA GLN A 66 -8.55 -1.32 -22.18
C GLN A 66 -8.82 0.14 -22.58
N LEU A 67 -7.89 1.05 -22.30
CA LEU A 67 -7.98 2.45 -22.71
C LEU A 67 -8.03 2.56 -24.25
N THR A 68 -7.19 1.79 -24.95
CA THR A 68 -7.17 1.74 -26.42
C THR A 68 -8.45 1.17 -27.01
N ARG A 69 -9.04 0.16 -26.37
CA ARG A 69 -10.34 -0.40 -26.77
C ARG A 69 -11.50 0.58 -26.56
N ASN A 70 -11.48 1.33 -25.46
CA ASN A 70 -12.54 2.27 -25.11
C ASN A 70 -12.44 3.57 -25.91
N ASN A 71 -11.23 4.06 -26.13
CA ASN A 71 -10.95 5.27 -26.89
C ASN A 71 -9.58 5.14 -27.56
N LEU A 72 -9.59 4.93 -28.87
CA LEU A 72 -8.37 4.70 -29.65
C LEU A 72 -7.39 5.88 -29.54
N LEU A 73 -7.87 7.12 -29.61
CA LEU A 73 -7.02 8.31 -29.57
C LEU A 73 -6.33 8.44 -28.21
N ALA A 74 -7.09 8.26 -27.12
CA ALA A 74 -6.54 8.31 -25.77
C ALA A 74 -5.57 7.15 -25.50
N GLY A 75 -5.90 5.94 -25.94
CA GLY A 75 -5.03 4.77 -25.76
C GLY A 75 -3.73 4.86 -26.54
N LEU A 76 -3.78 5.29 -27.81
CA LEU A 76 -2.59 5.47 -28.62
C LEU A 76 -1.71 6.60 -28.05
N GLY A 77 -2.32 7.70 -27.61
CA GLY A 77 -1.62 8.78 -26.91
C GLY A 77 -0.94 8.30 -25.62
N ALA A 78 -1.63 7.48 -24.83
CA ALA A 78 -1.06 6.89 -23.62
C ALA A 78 0.10 5.96 -23.93
N ILE A 79 -0.02 5.07 -24.92
CA ILE A 79 1.06 4.17 -25.34
C ILE A 79 2.28 4.96 -25.82
N LEU A 80 2.08 5.99 -26.66
CA LEU A 80 3.17 6.86 -27.12
C LEU A 80 3.86 7.56 -25.94
N LEU A 81 3.09 8.11 -25.01
CA LEU A 81 3.64 8.70 -23.78
C LEU A 81 4.38 7.66 -22.92
N SER A 82 3.92 6.41 -22.86
CA SER A 82 4.59 5.34 -22.13
C SER A 82 5.91 4.94 -22.79
N VAL A 83 5.97 4.89 -24.12
CA VAL A 83 7.19 4.53 -24.85
C VAL A 83 8.21 5.67 -24.77
N LEU A 84 7.79 6.92 -24.99
CA LEU A 84 8.67 8.09 -24.92
C LEU A 84 9.05 8.42 -23.47
N GLY A 85 8.15 8.21 -22.52
CA GLY A 85 8.32 8.46 -21.10
C GLY A 85 8.68 7.22 -20.27
N TYR A 86 9.15 6.14 -20.91
CA TYR A 86 9.37 4.84 -20.27
C TYR A 86 10.17 4.90 -18.95
N PRO A 87 11.21 5.74 -18.77
CA PRO A 87 11.98 5.74 -17.53
C PRO A 87 11.15 6.22 -16.34
N ILE A 88 10.30 7.22 -16.60
CA ILE A 88 9.38 7.79 -15.61
C ILE A 88 8.30 6.75 -15.31
N VAL A 89 7.73 6.11 -16.33
CA VAL A 89 6.72 5.06 -16.15
C VAL A 89 7.26 3.92 -15.30
N PHE A 90 8.48 3.44 -15.56
CA PHE A 90 9.06 2.34 -14.80
C PHE A 90 9.37 2.72 -13.36
N ALA A 91 9.85 3.95 -13.12
CA ALA A 91 10.00 4.49 -11.76
C ALA A 91 8.66 4.52 -11.00
N LEU A 92 7.59 4.98 -11.66
CA LEU A 92 6.24 5.00 -11.09
C LEU A 92 5.69 3.60 -10.82
N LEU A 93 5.93 2.64 -11.72
CA LEU A 93 5.52 1.24 -11.52
C LEU A 93 6.23 0.62 -10.32
N LEU A 94 7.54 0.86 -10.17
CA LEU A 94 8.29 0.42 -9.00
C LEU A 94 7.74 1.07 -7.71
N GLY A 95 7.52 2.38 -7.73
CA GLY A 95 6.93 3.09 -6.59
C GLY A 95 5.58 2.52 -6.18
N LYS A 96 4.71 2.23 -7.16
CA LYS A 96 3.41 1.58 -6.93
C LYS A 96 3.56 0.15 -6.39
N ALA A 97 4.53 -0.62 -6.88
CA ALA A 97 4.81 -1.96 -6.39
C ALA A 97 5.28 -1.95 -4.92
N LEU A 98 6.21 -1.07 -4.57
CA LEU A 98 6.67 -0.87 -3.19
C LEU A 98 5.52 -0.45 -2.26
N PHE A 99 4.69 0.49 -2.72
CA PHE A 99 3.54 0.97 -1.96
C PHE A 99 2.52 -0.16 -1.71
N ASN A 100 2.18 -0.92 -2.76
CA ASN A 100 1.27 -2.07 -2.65
C ASN A 100 1.81 -3.12 -1.69
N ARG A 101 3.12 -3.42 -1.72
CA ARG A 101 3.75 -4.36 -0.79
C ARG A 101 3.59 -3.89 0.65
N LYS A 102 3.87 -2.61 0.93
CA LYS A 102 3.73 -2.04 2.28
C LYS A 102 2.28 -2.06 2.76
N LEU A 103 1.32 -1.72 1.89
CA LEU A 103 -0.10 -1.82 2.23
C LEU A 103 -0.55 -3.25 2.56
N ARG A 104 -0.03 -4.26 1.86
CA ARG A 104 -0.34 -5.67 2.16
C ARG A 104 0.22 -6.08 3.52
N GLN A 105 1.44 -5.67 3.85
CA GLN A 105 2.03 -5.93 5.16
C GLN A 105 1.20 -5.33 6.28
N LEU A 106 0.79 -4.06 6.17
CA LEU A 106 -0.07 -3.42 7.17
C LEU A 106 -1.41 -4.12 7.33
N LYS A 107 -2.03 -4.55 6.23
CA LYS A 107 -3.28 -5.31 6.27
C LYS A 107 -3.10 -6.68 6.92
N GLN A 108 -1.99 -7.37 6.63
CA GLN A 108 -1.66 -8.65 7.26
C GLN A 108 -1.37 -8.47 8.75
N ASP A 109 -0.65 -7.44 9.15
CA ASP A 109 -0.37 -7.13 10.55
C ASP A 109 -1.66 -6.76 11.30
N GLU A 110 -2.58 -6.01 10.68
CA GLU A 110 -3.90 -5.76 11.24
C GLU A 110 -4.76 -7.04 11.32
N GLN A 111 -4.73 -7.90 10.30
CA GLN A 111 -5.42 -9.18 10.33
C GLN A 111 -4.86 -10.08 11.43
N LEU A 112 -3.54 -10.22 11.55
CA LEU A 112 -2.87 -10.96 12.62
C LEU A 112 -3.14 -10.36 14.01
N ARG A 113 -3.27 -9.03 14.13
CA ARG A 113 -3.65 -8.39 15.40
C ARG A 113 -5.13 -8.58 15.74
N ARG A 114 -6.01 -8.64 14.74
CA ARG A 114 -7.45 -8.97 14.93
C ARG A 114 -7.64 -10.47 15.20
N GLU A 115 -6.88 -11.32 14.52
CA GLU A 115 -6.89 -12.78 14.68
C GLU A 115 -6.15 -13.22 15.95
N GLY A 116 -5.18 -12.45 16.47
CA GLY A 116 -4.60 -12.65 17.80
C GLY A 116 -5.57 -12.43 18.97
N GLU A 117 -6.75 -11.85 18.69
CA GLU A 117 -7.88 -11.74 19.64
C GLU A 117 -8.95 -12.84 19.39
N LEU A 118 -8.79 -13.64 18.33
CA LEU A 118 -9.66 -14.77 17.96
C LEU A 118 -8.79 -16.02 17.85
N ILE A 119 -8.60 -16.70 18.99
CA ILE A 119 -7.99 -18.04 19.02
C ILE A 119 -8.79 -18.94 18.09
N ASP A 120 -8.18 -19.36 16.97
CA ASP A 120 -8.73 -20.42 16.14
C ASP A 120 -8.62 -21.71 16.97
N PHE A 121 -9.76 -22.17 17.48
CA PHE A 121 -9.80 -23.41 18.24
C PHE A 121 -9.35 -24.53 17.30
N GLU A 122 -8.27 -25.20 17.65
CA GLU A 122 -7.98 -26.52 17.10
C GLU A 122 -9.17 -27.41 17.47
N GLU A 123 -10.03 -27.75 16.48
CA GLU A 123 -11.06 -28.76 16.65
C GLU A 123 -10.38 -30.09 16.97
N VAL A 124 -10.20 -30.36 18.26
CA VAL A 124 -9.70 -31.65 18.73
C VAL A 124 -10.76 -32.69 18.37
N ASP A 125 -10.45 -33.56 17.40
CA ASP A 125 -11.31 -34.69 17.05
C ASP A 125 -11.55 -35.53 18.31
N SER A 126 -12.80 -35.46 18.83
CA SER A 126 -13.20 -36.06 20.10
C SER A 126 -13.08 -37.59 20.10
N ARG A 127 -12.75 -38.19 18.95
CA ARG A 127 -12.58 -39.63 18.78
C ARG A 127 -11.20 -40.15 19.22
N GLN A 128 -10.18 -39.30 19.34
CA GLN A 128 -8.81 -39.75 19.63
C GLN A 128 -8.31 -39.50 21.06
N HIS A 129 -8.89 -38.54 21.79
CA HIS A 129 -8.45 -38.20 23.15
C HIS A 129 -9.62 -38.22 24.14
N ARG A 130 -10.03 -39.43 24.54
CA ARG A 130 -10.90 -39.61 25.70
C ARG A 130 -10.04 -39.43 26.95
N VAL A 131 -10.13 -38.27 27.58
CA VAL A 131 -9.49 -38.02 28.88
C VAL A 131 -10.10 -38.98 29.88
N GLU A 132 -9.31 -39.93 30.38
CA GLU A 132 -9.71 -40.80 31.48
C GLU A 132 -9.79 -39.93 32.74
N LEU A 133 -11.01 -39.67 33.21
CA LEU A 133 -11.20 -38.95 34.46
C LEU A 133 -10.63 -39.82 35.60
N PRO A 134 -9.90 -39.21 36.55
CA PRO A 134 -9.57 -39.88 37.79
C PRO A 134 -10.86 -40.44 38.42
N PRO A 135 -10.84 -41.66 38.97
CA PRO A 135 -12.02 -42.20 39.63
C PRO A 135 -12.49 -41.21 40.69
N LEU A 136 -13.76 -40.84 40.62
CA LEU A 136 -14.41 -40.04 41.66
C LEU A 136 -14.19 -40.81 42.96
N ARG A 137 -13.45 -40.21 43.90
CA ARG A 137 -13.47 -40.71 45.28
C ARG A 137 -14.92 -40.56 45.72
N GLU A 138 -15.62 -41.67 45.88
CA GLU A 138 -16.87 -41.69 46.63
C GLU A 138 -16.53 -41.10 48.00
N ARG A 139 -16.93 -39.85 48.19
CA ARG A 139 -16.89 -39.19 49.47
C ARG A 139 -17.83 -40.04 50.32
N GLU A 140 -17.25 -40.87 51.20
CA GLU A 140 -18.02 -41.56 52.24
C GLU A 140 -18.98 -40.54 52.81
N ALA A 141 -20.27 -40.88 52.80
CA ALA A 141 -21.34 -39.97 53.15
C ALA A 141 -21.13 -39.44 54.58
N GLU A 142 -20.42 -38.34 54.68
CA GLU A 142 -20.29 -37.55 55.90
C GLU A 142 -21.65 -36.88 56.07
N LYS A 143 -22.48 -37.55 56.88
CA LYS A 143 -23.79 -37.07 57.28
C LYS A 143 -23.64 -35.70 57.96
N GLU A 144 -24.36 -34.74 57.39
CA GLU A 144 -25.00 -33.58 58.00
C GLU A 144 -24.17 -32.66 58.90
N LYS A 145 -24.05 -31.40 58.46
CA LYS A 145 -24.70 -30.28 59.18
C LYS A 145 -24.94 -29.12 58.22
N GLY A 146 -26.16 -28.59 58.29
CA GLY A 146 -26.62 -27.46 57.48
C GLY A 146 -25.83 -26.18 57.73
N ASP A 147 -26.04 -25.25 56.80
CA ASP A 147 -25.34 -23.98 56.55
C ASP A 147 -23.98 -24.15 55.87
N SER A 148 -24.04 -24.21 54.53
CA SER A 148 -22.85 -23.99 53.72
C SER A 148 -22.61 -22.48 53.65
N GLU A 149 -21.42 -22.05 54.07
CA GLU A 149 -20.88 -20.68 54.00
C GLU A 149 -21.04 -20.02 52.61
N TYR A 150 -21.33 -20.83 51.59
CA TYR A 150 -21.59 -20.40 50.21
C TYR A 150 -22.93 -19.66 50.03
N ASP A 151 -23.95 -19.99 50.83
CA ASP A 151 -25.28 -19.39 50.71
C ASP A 151 -25.34 -17.97 51.30
N ASP A 152 -24.39 -17.59 52.15
CA ASP A 152 -24.28 -16.25 52.73
C ASP A 152 -23.55 -15.24 51.82
N LEU A 153 -22.91 -15.70 50.75
CA LEU A 153 -22.18 -14.83 49.81
C LEU A 153 -23.09 -14.12 48.79
N PHE A 154 -24.37 -14.50 48.73
CA PHE A 154 -25.33 -13.99 47.76
C PHE A 154 -26.57 -13.35 48.40
N LYS A 155 -26.53 -13.07 49.71
CA LYS A 155 -27.51 -12.23 50.41
C LYS A 155 -27.12 -10.76 50.36
#